data_AF-A0AAU8N1J8-F1
#
_entry.id   AF-A0AAU8N1J8-F1
#
_cell.length_a   1.000
_cell.length_b   1.000
_cell.length_c   1.000
_cell.angle_alpha   90.00
_cell.angle_beta   90.00
_cell.angle_gamma   90.00
#
_symmetry.space_group_name_H-M   'P 1'
#
loop_
_entity.id
_entity.type
_entity.pdbx_description
1 polymer ?
#
loop_
_entity_poly.entity_id
_entity_poly.type
_entity_poly.pdbx_seq_one_letter_code
_entity_poly.pdbx_strand_id
1 'polypeptide(L)'
;MASTEFVDPYLDPETGLLRNKVGAQTKVALDEAEGDLSFARLVQLMDHPVKPTGDLDELRAIHRHLFQDVYDWAGEAARSIFARTWREPSSSFRCR
;
A
#
# COMPACT_ATOMS: atom_id res chain seq x y z
N MET A 1 18.67 -22.81 -14.55
CA MET A 1 17.60 -21.83 -14.79
C MET A 1 16.51 -22.05 -13.76
N ALA A 2 16.67 -21.51 -12.55
CA ALA A 2 15.60 -21.46 -11.56
C ALA A 2 15.22 -19.99 -11.44
N SER A 3 14.23 -19.57 -12.20
CA SER A 3 13.58 -18.28 -11.97
C SER A 3 12.90 -18.41 -10.62
N THR A 4 13.46 -17.78 -9.59
CA THR A 4 12.80 -17.65 -8.30
C THR A 4 11.47 -16.95 -8.56
N GLU A 5 10.35 -17.69 -8.54
CA GLU A 5 9.02 -17.10 -8.52
C GLU A 5 8.94 -16.21 -7.27
N PHE A 6 9.06 -14.92 -7.51
CA PHE A 6 8.93 -13.92 -6.47
C PHE A 6 7.44 -13.69 -6.23
N VAL A 7 6.92 -14.25 -5.15
CA VAL A 7 5.51 -14.08 -4.74
C VAL A 7 5.40 -12.79 -3.94
N ASP A 8 4.70 -11.80 -4.48
CA ASP A 8 4.35 -10.58 -3.76
C ASP A 8 3.34 -10.92 -2.63
N PRO A 9 3.68 -10.66 -1.35
CA PRO A 9 2.80 -11.00 -0.23
C PRO A 9 1.46 -10.24 -0.20
N TYR A 10 1.36 -9.15 -0.97
CA TYR A 10 0.14 -8.34 -1.07
C TYR A 10 -0.81 -8.83 -2.17
N LEU A 11 -0.33 -9.70 -3.07
CA LEU A 11 -1.14 -10.29 -4.13
C LEU A 11 -1.77 -11.60 -3.67
N ASP A 12 -3.01 -11.81 -4.09
CA ASP A 12 -3.67 -13.09 -4.04
C ASP A 12 -3.13 -13.96 -5.19
N PRO A 13 -2.55 -15.13 -4.91
CA PRO A 13 -1.96 -16.00 -5.93
C PRO A 13 -2.99 -16.60 -6.89
N GLU A 14 -4.27 -16.66 -6.52
CA GLU A 14 -5.32 -17.24 -7.37
C GLU A 14 -5.86 -16.21 -8.37
N THR A 15 -6.06 -14.97 -7.91
CA THR A 15 -6.67 -13.90 -8.72
C THR A 15 -5.63 -12.97 -9.35
N GLY A 16 -4.41 -12.92 -8.81
CA GLY A 16 -3.39 -11.94 -9.19
C GLY A 16 -3.73 -10.50 -8.77
N LEU A 17 -4.79 -10.31 -7.96
CA LEU A 17 -5.23 -9.01 -7.46
C LEU A 17 -4.64 -8.73 -6.07
N LEU A 18 -4.70 -7.48 -5.63
CA LEU A 18 -4.37 -7.16 -4.25
C LEU A 18 -5.36 -7.86 -3.31
N ARG A 19 -4.81 -8.47 -2.25
CA ARG A 19 -5.60 -9.07 -1.17
C ARG A 19 -6.49 -7.99 -0.56
N ASN A 20 -7.78 -8.17 -0.69
CA ASN A 20 -8.79 -7.19 -0.35
C ASN A 20 -9.87 -7.77 0.56
N LYS A 21 -10.46 -6.93 1.41
CA LYS A 21 -11.51 -7.29 2.38
C LYS A 21 -12.91 -7.31 1.77
N VAL A 22 -13.06 -6.65 0.62
CA VAL A 22 -14.34 -6.51 -0.10
C VAL A 22 -14.72 -7.75 -0.90
N GLY A 23 -13.82 -8.73 -1.01
CA GLY A 23 -14.06 -9.98 -1.74
C GLY A 23 -14.10 -9.82 -3.26
N ALA A 24 -13.50 -8.76 -3.78
CA ALA A 24 -13.45 -8.49 -5.21
C ALA A 24 -12.53 -9.49 -5.92
N GLN A 25 -13.07 -10.17 -6.94
CA GLN A 25 -12.36 -11.16 -7.76
C GLN A 25 -11.93 -10.61 -9.12
N THR A 26 -12.32 -9.39 -9.48
CA THR A 26 -11.93 -8.72 -10.72
C THR A 26 -11.33 -7.35 -10.41
N LYS A 27 -10.41 -6.90 -11.28
CA LYS A 27 -9.78 -5.58 -11.14
C LYS A 27 -10.82 -4.45 -11.15
N VAL A 28 -11.82 -4.56 -12.02
CA VAL A 28 -12.91 -3.57 -12.13
C VAL A 28 -13.70 -3.48 -10.83
N ALA A 29 -14.14 -4.62 -10.28
CA ALA A 29 -14.89 -4.63 -9.03
C ALA A 29 -14.06 -4.12 -7.85
N LEU A 30 -12.75 -4.39 -7.84
CA LEU A 30 -11.84 -3.88 -6.83
C LEU A 30 -11.69 -2.35 -6.93
N ASP A 31 -11.55 -1.83 -8.15
CA ASP A 31 -11.38 -0.39 -8.38
C ASP A 31 -12.62 0.42 -8.04
N GLU A 32 -13.80 -0.10 -8.39
CA GLU A 32 -15.08 0.50 -8.01
C GLU A 32 -15.25 0.53 -6.48
N ALA A 33 -15.02 -0.61 -5.82
CA ALA A 33 -15.13 -0.70 -4.37
C ALA A 33 -14.09 0.18 -3.65
N GLU A 34 -12.85 0.21 -4.14
CA GLU A 34 -11.79 1.07 -3.59
C GLU A 34 -12.18 2.55 -3.71
N GLY A 35 -12.65 2.97 -4.88
CA GLY A 35 -13.09 4.35 -5.12
C GLY A 35 -14.21 4.77 -4.19
N ASP A 36 -15.28 3.97 -4.11
CA ASP A 36 -16.46 4.29 -3.29
C ASP A 36 -16.12 4.35 -1.80
N LEU A 37 -15.36 3.37 -1.28
CA LEU A 37 -15.01 3.29 0.13
C LEU A 37 -14.01 4.37 0.53
N SER A 38 -12.97 4.58 -0.29
CA SER A 38 -11.96 5.63 -0.01
C SER A 38 -12.57 7.02 -0.08
N PHE A 39 -13.52 7.25 -1.00
CA PHE A 39 -14.24 8.52 -1.07
C PHE A 39 -15.09 8.79 0.17
N ALA A 40 -15.83 7.79 0.65
CA ALA A 40 -16.61 7.91 1.88
C ALA A 40 -15.72 8.26 3.09
N ARG A 41 -14.52 7.67 3.16
CA ARG A 41 -13.52 7.98 4.21
C ARG A 41 -12.87 9.33 4.01
N LEU A 42 -12.64 9.77 2.78
CA LEU A 42 -12.12 11.10 2.50
C LEU A 42 -13.06 12.18 3.04
N VAL A 43 -14.37 12.02 2.85
CA VAL A 43 -15.38 12.95 3.41
C VAL A 43 -15.29 13.00 4.94
N GLN A 44 -15.13 11.86 5.61
CA GLN A 44 -14.94 11.80 7.07
C GLN A 44 -13.63 12.47 7.51
N LEU A 45 -12.55 12.26 6.76
CA LEU A 45 -11.25 12.87 7.02
C LEU A 45 -11.28 14.40 6.85
N MET A 46 -12.07 14.92 5.91
CA MET A 46 -12.25 16.36 5.73
C MET A 46 -12.98 17.01 6.91
N ASP A 47 -13.96 16.31 7.49
CA ASP A 47 -14.70 16.77 8.67
C ASP A 47 -13.86 16.65 9.95
N HIS A 48 -13.06 15.58 10.05
CA HIS A 48 -12.20 15.28 11.19
C HIS A 48 -10.76 15.00 10.72
N PRO A 49 -9.97 16.06 10.43
CA PRO A 49 -8.62 15.89 9.91
C PRO A 49 -7.69 15.24 10.94
N VAL A 50 -6.81 14.38 10.44
CA VAL A 50 -5.67 13.87 11.23
C VAL A 50 -4.79 15.06 11.62
N LYS A 51 -4.26 15.02 12.84
CA LYS A 51 -3.35 16.06 13.33
C LYS A 51 -2.10 16.12 12.43
N PRO A 52 -1.78 17.27 11.83
CA PRO A 52 -0.60 17.39 11.00
C PRO A 52 0.65 17.35 11.87
N THR A 53 1.44 16.31 11.70
CA THR A 53 2.70 16.08 12.43
C THR A 53 3.91 16.10 11.50
N GLY A 54 3.69 16.03 10.18
CA GLY A 54 4.70 16.19 9.13
C GLY A 54 5.63 14.98 8.96
N ASP A 55 5.26 13.85 9.54
CA ASP A 55 6.09 12.66 9.62
C ASP A 55 5.40 11.43 9.01
N LEU A 56 6.12 10.31 9.01
CA LEU A 56 5.62 9.07 8.40
C LEU A 56 4.38 8.53 9.11
N ASP A 57 4.21 8.77 10.41
CA ASP A 57 3.06 8.25 11.13
C ASP A 57 1.77 8.99 10.77
N GLU A 58 1.86 10.28 10.39
CA GLU A 58 0.73 11.00 9.77
C GLU A 58 0.28 10.31 8.47
N LEU A 59 1.22 10.05 7.56
CA LEU A 59 0.93 9.40 6.29
C LEU A 59 0.34 8.00 6.48
N ARG A 60 0.85 7.24 7.46
CA ARG A 60 0.29 5.93 7.83
C ARG A 60 -1.12 6.04 8.38
N ALA A 61 -1.40 7.05 9.21
CA ALA A 61 -2.73 7.30 9.75
C ALA A 61 -3.73 7.67 8.65
N ILE A 62 -3.34 8.55 7.72
CA ILE A 62 -4.17 8.93 6.56
C ILE A 62 -4.41 7.70 5.67
N HIS A 63 -3.36 6.95 5.33
CA HIS A 63 -3.49 5.74 4.50
C HIS A 63 -4.39 4.69 5.17
N ARG A 64 -4.24 4.47 6.48
CA ARG A 64 -5.15 3.60 7.23
C ARG A 64 -6.58 4.10 7.11
N HIS A 65 -6.81 5.39 7.37
CA HIS A 65 -8.16 5.95 7.40
C HIS A 65 -8.88 5.79 6.06
N LEU A 66 -8.18 6.01 4.94
CA LEU A 66 -8.75 5.90 3.60
C LEU A 66 -9.02 4.45 3.17
N PHE A 67 -8.12 3.52 3.50
CA PHE A 67 -8.15 2.17 2.91
C PHE A 67 -8.47 1.03 3.90
N GLN A 68 -8.78 1.33 5.17
CA GLN A 68 -9.09 0.33 6.22
C GLN A 68 -10.21 -0.67 5.85
N ASP A 69 -11.13 -0.26 4.98
CA ASP A 69 -12.26 -1.08 4.55
C ASP A 69 -11.92 -1.95 3.32
N VAL A 70 -10.85 -1.63 2.60
CA VAL A 70 -10.43 -2.31 1.37
C VAL A 70 -9.27 -3.26 1.62
N TYR A 71 -8.28 -2.85 2.41
CA TYR A 71 -7.02 -3.59 2.61
C TYR A 71 -6.75 -3.87 4.10
N ASP A 72 -6.37 -5.10 4.43
CA ASP A 72 -5.99 -5.47 5.81
C ASP A 72 -4.72 -4.77 6.29
N TRP A 73 -3.81 -4.50 5.36
CA TRP A 73 -2.52 -3.84 5.59
C TRP A 73 -2.62 -2.31 5.53
N ALA A 74 -3.81 -1.73 5.54
CA ALA A 74 -4.00 -0.29 5.47
C ALA A 74 -3.30 0.44 6.66
N GLY A 75 -2.31 1.27 6.32
CA GLY A 75 -1.49 2.02 7.28
C GLY A 75 -0.15 1.37 7.59
N GLU A 76 0.10 0.18 7.07
CA GLU A 76 1.43 -0.41 7.08
C GLU A 76 2.27 0.19 5.95
N ALA A 77 3.51 0.54 6.27
CA ALA A 77 4.44 0.89 5.21
C ALA A 77 4.65 -0.35 4.34
N ALA A 78 4.20 -0.29 3.08
CA ALA A 78 4.47 -1.34 2.12
C ALA A 78 5.96 -1.65 2.18
N ARG A 79 6.32 -2.90 2.52
CA ARG A 79 7.73 -3.32 2.52
C ARG A 79 8.12 -3.55 1.06
N SER A 80 8.18 -2.46 0.30
CA SER A 80 8.72 -2.45 -1.05
C SER A 80 10.14 -2.98 -0.98
N ILE A 81 10.41 -4.00 -1.78
CA ILE A 81 11.69 -4.72 -1.78
C ILE A 81 12.86 -3.85 -2.21
N PHE A 82 12.61 -2.65 -2.75
CA PHE A 82 13.62 -1.63 -2.96
C PHE A 82 14.38 -1.26 -1.67
N ALA A 83 13.77 -1.40 -0.48
CA ALA A 83 14.50 -1.19 0.78
C ALA A 83 15.57 -2.27 1.07
N ARG A 84 15.52 -3.42 0.38
CA ARG A 84 16.50 -4.51 0.57
C ARG A 84 17.72 -4.36 -0.35
N THR A 85 17.58 -3.70 -1.50
CA THR A 85 18.67 -3.50 -2.48
C THR A 85 19.57 -2.30 -2.17
N TRP A 86 19.18 -1.41 -1.25
CA TRP A 86 20.03 -0.29 -0.79
C TRP A 86 20.92 -0.61 0.42
N ARG A 87 20.97 -1.88 0.86
CA ARG A 87 21.88 -2.35 1.91
C ARG A 87 23.09 -3.10 1.34
N GLU A 88 23.60 -2.67 0.19
CA GLU A 88 24.93 -3.08 -0.30
C GLU A 88 25.89 -1.88 -0.30
N PRO A 89 26.90 -1.86 0.57
CA PRO A 89 27.89 -0.78 0.61
C PRO A 89 28.98 -1.04 -0.42
N SER A 90 28.68 -0.95 -1.71
CA SER A 90 29.73 -0.90 -2.73
C SER A 90 29.27 -0.23 -4.02
N SER A 91 29.14 1.09 -4.00
CA SER A 91 29.43 1.89 -5.20
C SER A 91 29.91 3.26 -4.76
N SER A 92 31.23 3.38 -4.67
CA SER A 92 31.94 4.64 -4.54
C SER A 92 31.68 5.49 -5.79
N PHE A 93 30.65 6.33 -5.77
CA PHE A 93 30.54 7.41 -6.73
C PHE A 93 31.38 8.59 -6.23
N ARG A 94 32.60 8.66 -6.77
CA ARG A 94 33.45 9.85 -6.68
C ARG A 94 32.84 10.89 -7.61
N CYS A 95 32.23 11.94 -7.06
CA CYS A 95 31.82 13.10 -7.82
C CYS A 95 33.08 13.78 -8.37
N ARG A 96 33.16 13.95 -9.69
CA ARG A 96 34.10 14.86 -10.35
C ARG A 96 33.40 16.19 -10.55
#